data_AF-A0A532E1Q4-F1
#
_entry.id   AF-A0A532E1Q4-F1
#
_cell.length_a   1.000
_cell.length_b   1.000
_cell.length_c   1.000
_cell.angle_alpha   90.00
_cell.angle_beta   90.00
_cell.angle_gamma   90.00
#
_symmetry.space_group_name_H-M   'P 1'
#
loop_
_entity.id
_entity.type
_entity.pdbx_description
1 polymer ?
#
loop_
_entity_poly.entity_id
_entity_poly.type
_entity_poly.pdbx_seq_one_letter_code
_entity_poly.pdbx_strand_id
1 'polypeptide(L)'
;MATGLTLSLALPQFAFADDYRLGAQDKLTIRVAEWQTVEGTFRDWSAINGEYTVGPAGTLSVPFVGEMPASGKTTSEIAASLGEALQRKLALADKPEASVEMAQYRPFYISGEVQSPGQYPCVPGLSVLKAMSIAGGARRNPESGQRFDRDLINAKGNFDVLQDQLVRLTVKRARVEAELADKPTFAVPKEVADDPKLPSIVADETAILAADQKKLKLRLQALDDLKALLQSEIDSLQKKIVNQQKQVDLAKEQLNGIGSLAQK
;
A
#
# COMPACT_ATOMS: atom_id res chain seq x y z
N MET A 1 -3.87 71.72 2.25
CA MET A 1 -3.90 70.37 1.65
C MET A 1 -2.76 70.27 0.66
N ALA A 2 -1.70 69.51 0.98
CA ALA A 2 -0.60 69.24 0.05
C ALA A 2 -0.09 67.83 0.33
N THR A 3 -0.62 66.86 -0.42
CA THR A 3 -0.21 65.45 -0.37
C THR A 3 0.99 65.24 -1.29
N GLY A 4 2.18 65.10 -0.70
CA GLY A 4 3.40 64.70 -1.42
C GLY A 4 3.46 63.19 -1.57
N LEU A 5 3.36 62.70 -2.79
CA LEU A 5 3.47 61.27 -3.15
C LEU A 5 4.96 60.96 -3.40
N THR A 6 5.63 60.32 -2.44
CA THR A 6 7.03 59.87 -2.62
C THR A 6 7.05 58.51 -3.30
N LEU A 7 7.49 58.49 -4.55
CA LEU A 7 7.70 57.30 -5.37
C LEU A 7 9.07 56.68 -5.00
N SER A 8 9.08 55.55 -4.30
CA SER A 8 10.30 54.80 -3.98
C SER A 8 10.65 53.86 -5.13
N LEU A 9 11.63 54.25 -5.97
CA LEU A 9 12.25 53.35 -6.94
C LEU A 9 13.17 52.37 -6.23
N ALA A 10 12.82 51.08 -6.24
CA ALA A 10 13.71 50.00 -5.83
C ALA A 10 14.68 49.68 -6.98
N LEU A 11 15.94 50.07 -6.83
CA LEU A 11 17.02 49.62 -7.72
C LEU A 11 17.31 48.13 -7.45
N PRO A 12 17.44 47.29 -8.48
CA PRO A 12 17.86 45.90 -8.31
C PRO A 12 19.32 45.88 -7.85
N GLN A 13 19.56 45.33 -6.66
CA GLN A 13 20.91 45.05 -6.19
C GLN A 13 21.47 43.89 -7.02
N PHE A 14 22.46 44.19 -7.86
CA PHE A 14 23.32 43.16 -8.43
C PHE A 14 24.05 42.48 -7.28
N ALA A 15 23.67 41.23 -7.00
CA ALA A 15 24.45 40.36 -6.15
C ALA A 15 25.75 40.06 -6.89
N PHE A 16 26.84 40.70 -6.46
CA PHE A 16 28.18 40.26 -6.82
C PHE A 16 28.31 38.80 -6.40
N ALA A 17 28.82 37.96 -7.30
CA ALA A 17 29.20 36.61 -6.94
C ALA A 17 30.25 36.73 -5.83
N ASP A 18 29.86 36.44 -4.60
CA ASP A 18 30.80 36.31 -3.49
C ASP A 18 31.77 35.20 -3.89
N ASP A 19 33.06 35.54 -3.99
CA ASP A 19 34.10 34.56 -4.26
C ASP A 19 34.01 33.44 -3.21
N TYR A 20 34.12 32.20 -3.68
CA TYR A 20 33.96 31.03 -2.82
C TYR A 20 34.97 31.05 -1.69
N ARG A 21 34.46 31.14 -0.45
CA ARG A 21 35.27 31.07 0.76
C ARG A 21 35.42 29.63 1.20
N LEU A 22 36.66 29.26 1.47
CA LEU A 22 37.03 27.90 1.82
C LEU A 22 36.47 27.51 3.19
N GLY A 23 36.02 26.26 3.28
CA GLY A 23 35.47 25.65 4.49
C GLY A 23 36.08 24.28 4.76
N ALA A 24 35.72 23.70 5.91
CA ALA A 24 36.10 22.33 6.23
C ALA A 24 35.61 21.35 5.14
N GLN A 25 36.38 20.28 4.90
CA GLN A 25 36.13 19.26 3.88
C GLN A 25 36.31 19.69 2.41
N ASP A 26 36.72 20.93 2.14
CA ASP A 26 37.18 21.32 0.81
C ASP A 26 38.52 20.63 0.49
N LYS A 27 38.70 20.22 -0.76
CA LYS A 27 39.96 19.70 -1.26
C LYS A 27 40.59 20.68 -2.24
N LEU A 28 41.87 20.92 -2.03
CA LEU A 28 42.67 21.90 -2.76
C LEU A 28 43.85 21.19 -3.42
N THR A 29 44.10 21.50 -4.68
CA THR A 29 45.31 21.11 -5.38
C THR A 29 46.31 22.25 -5.26
N ILE A 30 47.45 21.98 -4.63
CA ILE A 30 48.52 22.96 -4.45
C ILE A 30 49.65 22.63 -5.41
N ARG A 31 50.16 23.65 -6.10
CA ARG A 31 51.36 23.59 -6.92
C ARG A 31 52.29 24.73 -6.56
N VAL A 32 53.56 24.44 -6.28
CA VAL A 32 54.55 25.43 -5.91
C VAL A 32 55.72 25.37 -6.87
N ALA A 33 56.00 26.49 -7.52
CA ALA A 33 57.15 26.67 -8.38
C ALA A 33 58.03 27.80 -7.85
N GLU A 34 59.34 27.60 -7.86
CA GLU A 34 60.32 28.61 -7.50
C GLU A 34 61.12 29.00 -8.74
N TRP A 35 61.23 30.30 -8.99
CA TRP A 35 62.12 30.84 -10.01
C TRP A 35 63.51 31.02 -9.41
N GLN A 36 64.49 30.25 -9.88
CA GLN A 36 65.88 30.38 -9.42
C GLN A 36 66.60 31.43 -10.27
N THR A 37 66.72 32.66 -9.75
CA THR A 37 67.33 33.81 -10.44
C THR A 37 68.79 33.59 -10.84
N VAL A 38 69.53 32.75 -10.11
CA VAL A 38 70.96 32.45 -10.36
C VAL A 38 71.16 31.46 -11.51
N GLU A 39 70.25 30.48 -11.66
CA GLU A 39 70.37 29.39 -12.64
C GLU A 39 69.48 29.62 -13.88
N GLY A 40 68.52 30.55 -13.81
CA GLY A 40 67.56 30.81 -14.90
C GLY A 40 66.56 29.67 -15.12
N THR A 41 66.37 28.81 -14.12
CA THR A 41 65.54 27.60 -14.18
C THR A 41 64.37 27.67 -13.20
N PHE A 42 63.27 27.00 -13.54
CA PHE A 42 62.17 26.76 -12.62
C PHE A 42 62.43 25.47 -11.83
N ARG A 43 62.42 25.57 -10.51
CA ARG A 43 62.40 24.39 -9.63
C ARG A 43 60.96 24.10 -9.26
N ASP A 44 60.48 22.92 -9.65
CA ASP A 44 59.18 22.43 -9.23
C ASP A 44 59.29 21.67 -7.90
N TRP A 45 58.44 22.00 -6.94
CA TRP A 45 58.49 21.45 -5.59
C TRP A 45 57.55 20.26 -5.45
N SER A 46 57.91 19.14 -6.08
CA SER A 46 57.10 17.91 -6.09
C SER A 46 56.78 17.35 -4.70
N ALA A 47 57.60 17.65 -3.68
CA ALA A 47 57.36 17.26 -2.29
C ALA A 47 56.21 18.03 -1.61
N ILE A 48 55.81 19.18 -2.17
CA ILE A 48 54.70 20.02 -1.68
C ILE A 48 53.50 19.89 -2.61
N ASN A 49 53.72 19.60 -3.90
CA ASN A 49 52.66 19.48 -4.87
C ASN A 49 51.76 18.27 -4.54
N GLY A 50 50.46 18.51 -4.46
CA GLY A 50 49.51 17.46 -4.12
C GLY A 50 48.11 17.97 -3.84
N GLU A 51 47.24 17.03 -3.49
CA GLU A 51 45.88 17.30 -3.02
C GLU A 51 45.85 17.33 -1.49
N TYR A 52 45.34 18.42 -0.94
CA TYR A 52 45.22 18.65 0.48
C TYR A 52 43.76 18.89 0.85
N THR A 53 43.34 18.37 1.98
CA THR A 53 41.97 18.57 2.48
C THR A 53 42.00 19.54 3.66
N VAL A 54 41.06 20.49 3.68
CA VAL A 54 40.88 21.38 4.82
C VAL A 54 40.29 20.59 5.98
N GLY A 55 41.02 20.55 7.09
CA GLY A 55 40.62 19.81 8.28
C GLY A 55 39.37 20.39 8.96
N PRO A 56 38.79 19.66 9.94
CA PRO A 56 37.61 20.12 10.69
C PRO A 56 37.85 21.44 11.45
N ALA A 57 39.09 21.70 11.86
CA ALA A 57 39.50 22.94 12.52
C ALA A 57 39.64 24.13 11.54
N GLY A 58 39.39 23.94 10.24
CA GLY A 58 39.56 24.98 9.22
C GLY A 58 41.02 25.24 8.86
N THR A 59 41.93 24.35 9.23
CA THR A 59 43.35 24.42 8.92
C THR A 59 43.73 23.51 7.74
N LEU A 60 44.75 23.91 7.02
CA LEU A 60 45.36 23.19 5.91
C LEU A 60 46.77 22.77 6.31
N SER A 61 47.04 21.48 6.33
CA SER A 61 48.35 20.94 6.70
C SER A 61 49.22 20.78 5.46
N VAL A 62 50.18 21.68 5.28
CA VAL A 62 51.10 21.67 4.14
C VAL A 62 52.50 21.29 4.63
N PRO A 63 53.21 20.36 3.96
CA PRO A 63 54.59 20.01 4.29
C PRO A 63 55.49 21.25 4.36
N PHE A 64 56.49 21.24 5.25
CA PHE A 64 57.44 22.34 5.52
C PHE A 64 56.87 23.62 6.14
N VAL A 65 55.57 23.90 5.94
CA VAL A 65 54.90 25.09 6.50
C VAL A 65 54.15 24.77 7.79
N GLY A 66 53.59 23.56 7.90
CA GLY A 66 52.76 23.13 9.03
C GLY A 66 51.28 23.43 8.79
N GLU A 67 50.55 23.70 9.88
CA GLU A 67 49.13 24.03 9.81
C GLU A 67 48.91 25.51 9.49
N MET A 68 48.11 25.79 8.46
CA MET A 68 47.74 27.14 8.06
C MET A 68 46.23 27.36 8.16
N PRO A 69 45.74 28.52 8.62
CA PRO A 69 44.31 28.82 8.61
C PRO A 69 43.82 29.04 7.17
N ALA A 70 42.90 28.18 6.73
CA ALA A 70 42.32 28.17 5.40
C ALA A 70 40.84 28.60 5.39
N SER A 71 40.12 28.38 6.49
CA SER A 71 38.69 28.72 6.55
C SER A 71 38.45 30.23 6.40
N GLY A 72 37.47 30.59 5.57
CA GLY A 72 37.06 31.97 5.31
C GLY A 72 37.90 32.71 4.27
N LYS A 73 39.04 32.14 3.86
CA LYS A 73 39.92 32.69 2.83
C LYS A 73 39.54 32.22 1.43
N THR A 74 39.96 32.97 0.42
CA THR A 74 39.89 32.53 -0.98
C THR A 74 41.11 31.69 -1.35
N THR A 75 41.05 30.97 -2.48
CA THR A 75 42.20 30.20 -2.98
C THR A 75 43.42 31.10 -3.27
N SER A 76 43.19 32.31 -3.79
CA SER A 76 44.24 33.31 -4.05
C SER A 76 44.91 33.81 -2.76
N GLU A 77 44.13 34.05 -1.71
CA GLU A 77 44.67 34.44 -0.40
C GLU A 77 45.50 33.33 0.24
N ILE A 78 45.06 32.07 0.10
CA ILE A 78 45.86 30.92 0.58
C ILE A 78 47.16 30.82 -0.22
N ALA A 79 47.11 30.90 -1.54
CA ALA A 79 48.29 30.89 -2.40
C ALA A 79 49.32 31.96 -1.97
N ALA A 80 48.87 33.20 -1.77
CA ALA A 80 49.72 34.29 -1.31
C ALA A 80 50.35 34.01 0.07
N SER A 81 49.55 33.52 1.02
CA SER A 81 50.00 33.20 2.38
C SER A 81 50.95 32.00 2.43
N LEU A 82 50.75 31.02 1.54
CA LEU A 82 51.60 29.84 1.42
C LEU A 82 52.98 30.23 0.90
N GLY A 83 53.04 31.07 -0.13
CA GLY A 83 54.31 31.59 -0.65
C GLY A 83 55.10 32.36 0.41
N GLU A 84 54.44 33.22 1.20
CA GLU A 84 55.09 33.94 2.30
C GLU A 84 55.55 33.03 3.44
N ALA A 85 54.77 31.99 3.76
CA ALA A 85 55.09 31.07 4.83
C ALA A 85 56.26 30.16 4.45
N LEU A 86 56.33 29.71 3.19
CA LEU A 86 57.47 28.98 2.63
C LEU A 86 58.74 29.83 2.63
N GLN A 87 58.65 31.08 2.15
CA GLN A 87 59.79 32.01 2.14
C GLN A 87 60.38 32.19 3.54
N ARG A 88 59.53 32.43 4.55
CA ARG A 88 59.96 32.64 5.94
C ARG A 88 60.53 31.37 6.60
N LYS A 89 59.91 30.21 6.38
CA LYS A 89 60.31 28.95 7.02
C LYS A 89 61.58 28.35 6.42
N LEU A 90 61.81 28.56 5.13
CA LEU A 90 62.92 27.95 4.38
C LEU A 90 64.03 28.95 4.06
N ALA A 91 63.90 30.20 4.51
CA ALA A 91 64.85 31.29 4.29
C ALA A 91 65.23 31.48 2.81
N LEU A 92 64.23 31.36 1.92
CA LEU A 92 64.42 31.52 0.48
C LEU A 92 64.69 32.99 0.13
N ALA A 93 65.58 33.23 -0.84
CA ALA A 93 65.92 34.57 -1.31
C ALA A 93 64.73 35.24 -2.02
N ASP A 94 64.04 34.48 -2.87
CA ASP A 94 62.88 34.92 -3.62
C ASP A 94 61.59 34.26 -3.10
N LYS A 95 60.44 34.92 -3.29
CA LYS A 95 59.14 34.36 -2.91
C LYS A 95 58.75 33.27 -3.90
N PRO A 96 58.50 32.01 -3.46
CA PRO A 96 58.01 30.98 -4.36
C PRO A 96 56.58 31.30 -4.80
N GLU A 97 56.28 30.98 -6.06
CA GLU A 97 54.95 31.12 -6.65
C GLU A 97 54.12 29.88 -6.34
N ALA A 98 53.08 30.06 -5.53
CA ALA A 98 52.13 29.00 -5.22
C ALA A 98 50.83 29.24 -6.01
N SER A 99 50.33 28.20 -6.67
CA SER A 99 49.00 28.14 -7.25
C SER A 99 48.14 27.17 -6.45
N VAL A 100 46.94 27.60 -6.06
CA VAL A 100 45.97 26.80 -5.32
C VAL A 100 44.68 26.75 -6.10
N GLU A 101 44.26 25.55 -6.48
CA GLU A 101 43.04 25.31 -7.24
C GLU A 101 42.06 24.43 -6.43
N MET A 102 40.76 24.60 -6.67
CA MET A 102 39.73 23.74 -6.06
C MET A 102 39.71 22.38 -6.74
N ALA A 103 40.04 21.31 -6.01
CA ALA A 103 39.90 19.94 -6.48
C ALA A 103 38.46 19.43 -6.29
N GLN A 104 37.90 19.64 -5.10
CA GLN A 104 36.54 19.25 -4.73
C GLN A 104 35.96 20.25 -3.72
N TYR A 105 34.74 20.70 -3.97
CA TYR A 105 33.96 21.48 -3.02
C TYR A 105 33.39 20.58 -1.93
N ARG A 106 33.13 21.17 -0.75
CA ARG A 106 32.50 20.47 0.36
C ARG A 106 31.20 19.77 -0.07
N PRO A 107 31.02 18.50 0.30
CA PRO A 107 29.84 17.74 -0.09
C PRO A 107 28.60 18.25 0.64
N PHE A 108 27.43 17.94 0.09
CA PHE A 108 26.13 18.18 0.73
C PHE A 108 25.31 16.89 0.78
N TYR A 109 24.33 16.86 1.68
CA TYR A 109 23.49 15.69 1.91
C TYR A 109 22.06 15.95 1.44
N ILE A 110 21.47 14.96 0.78
CA ILE A 110 20.07 14.96 0.36
C ILE A 110 19.37 13.84 1.14
N SER A 111 18.29 14.20 1.84
CA SER A 111 17.46 13.27 2.61
C SER A 111 15.98 13.53 2.33
N GLY A 112 15.13 12.55 2.64
CA GLY A 112 13.67 12.61 2.42
C GLY A 112 13.18 11.77 1.24
N GLU A 113 12.05 12.16 0.66
CA GLU A 113 11.39 11.47 -0.47
C GLU A 113 12.05 11.76 -1.82
N VAL A 114 13.32 11.41 -1.93
CA VAL A 114 14.08 11.42 -3.19
C VAL A 114 14.37 9.99 -3.64
N GLN A 115 14.70 9.79 -4.92
CA GLN A 115 15.06 8.46 -5.43
C GLN A 115 16.30 7.91 -4.75
N SER A 116 17.36 8.71 -4.65
CA SER A 116 18.65 8.33 -4.08
C SER A 116 19.05 9.30 -2.96
N PRO A 117 18.67 9.04 -1.70
CA PRO A 117 19.17 9.82 -0.57
C PRO A 117 20.65 9.50 -0.35
N GLY A 118 21.46 10.51 -0.04
CA GLY A 118 22.90 10.32 0.13
C GLY A 118 23.73 11.60 0.07
N GLN A 119 25.04 11.41 0.01
CA GLN A 119 26.04 12.47 -0.09
C GLN A 119 26.40 12.74 -1.55
N TYR A 120 26.43 14.02 -1.92
CA TYR A 120 26.74 14.46 -3.28
C TYR A 120 27.81 15.56 -3.29
N PRO A 121 28.69 15.60 -4.31
CA PRO A 121 29.67 16.67 -4.47
C PRO A 121 28.98 17.98 -4.86
N CYS A 122 29.40 19.10 -4.26
CA CYS A 122 28.89 20.42 -4.62
C CYS A 122 29.59 20.95 -5.88
N VAL A 123 28.86 21.71 -6.70
CA VAL A 123 29.37 22.35 -7.92
C VAL A 123 28.94 23.82 -7.90
N PRO A 124 29.75 24.76 -8.42
CA PRO A 124 29.35 26.16 -8.53
C PRO A 124 28.01 26.33 -9.26
N GLY A 125 27.15 27.21 -8.72
CA GLY A 125 25.81 27.45 -9.28
C GLY A 125 24.80 26.34 -9.04
N LEU A 126 25.04 25.43 -8.09
CA LEU A 126 24.08 24.40 -7.69
C LEU A 126 22.84 25.04 -7.01
N SER A 127 21.67 24.85 -7.63
CA SER A 127 20.38 25.19 -7.03
C SER A 127 19.75 23.97 -6.36
N VAL A 128 18.78 24.19 -5.45
CA VAL A 128 18.00 23.11 -4.82
C VAL A 128 17.33 22.23 -5.87
N LEU A 129 16.79 22.82 -6.93
CA LEU A 129 16.19 22.08 -8.04
C LEU A 129 17.21 21.18 -8.75
N LYS A 130 18.41 21.69 -9.02
CA LYS A 130 19.48 20.91 -9.66
C LYS A 130 19.99 19.80 -8.74
N ALA A 131 20.10 20.06 -7.45
CA ALA A 131 20.43 19.06 -6.43
C ALA A 131 19.40 17.92 -6.38
N MET A 132 18.10 18.25 -6.39
CA MET A 132 17.03 17.25 -6.42
C MET A 132 17.05 16.42 -7.71
N SER A 133 17.38 17.02 -8.85
CA SER A 133 17.56 16.30 -10.11
C SER A 133 18.75 15.34 -10.07
N ILE A 134 19.88 15.73 -9.45
CA ILE A 134 21.04 14.85 -9.25
C ILE A 134 20.69 13.66 -8.34
N ALA A 135 19.79 13.87 -7.36
CA ALA A 135 19.25 12.82 -6.50
C ALA A 135 18.26 11.86 -7.19
N GLY A 136 17.98 12.04 -8.49
CA GLY A 136 17.00 11.26 -9.24
C GLY A 136 15.56 11.78 -9.14
N GLY A 137 15.34 12.96 -8.56
CA GLY A 137 14.03 13.58 -8.40
C GLY A 137 13.23 13.01 -7.22
N ALA A 138 11.97 13.44 -7.13
CA ALA A 138 11.05 12.96 -6.10
C ALA A 138 10.80 11.46 -6.23
N ARG A 139 10.76 10.76 -5.10
CA ARG A 139 10.49 9.32 -5.05
C ARG A 139 9.09 9.06 -5.59
N ARG A 140 9.00 8.43 -6.76
CA ARG A 140 7.71 7.94 -7.28
C ARG A 140 7.47 6.56 -6.68
N ASN A 141 6.47 6.45 -5.82
CA ASN A 141 5.96 5.13 -5.45
C ASN A 141 5.20 4.56 -6.66
N PRO A 142 5.67 3.48 -7.31
CA PRO A 142 4.95 2.89 -8.44
C PRO A 142 3.58 2.31 -8.02
N GLU A 143 3.39 2.04 -6.73
CA GLU A 143 2.19 1.36 -6.22
C GLU A 143 1.02 2.29 -5.89
N SER A 144 1.23 3.61 -5.82
CA SER A 144 0.20 4.55 -5.39
C SER A 144 -0.83 4.91 -6.47
N GLY A 145 -0.68 4.40 -7.71
CA GLY A 145 -1.70 4.57 -8.76
C GLY A 145 -2.46 3.28 -9.05
N GLN A 146 -1.76 2.18 -9.31
CA GLN A 146 -2.36 0.97 -9.86
C GLN A 146 -3.13 0.11 -8.85
N ARG A 147 -2.84 0.22 -7.55
CA ARG A 147 -3.58 -0.55 -6.52
C ARG A 147 -4.97 0.02 -6.28
N PHE A 148 -5.11 1.34 -6.20
CA PHE A 148 -6.42 1.97 -5.98
C PHE A 148 -7.41 1.69 -7.11
N ASP A 149 -6.95 1.70 -8.36
CA ASP A 149 -7.82 1.38 -9.51
C ASP A 149 -8.32 -0.07 -9.46
N ARG A 150 -7.43 -1.02 -9.14
CA ARG A 150 -7.79 -2.44 -9.01
C ARG A 150 -8.73 -2.67 -7.83
N ASP A 151 -8.43 -2.08 -6.68
CA ASP A 151 -9.25 -2.22 -5.47
C ASP A 151 -10.64 -1.62 -5.69
N LEU A 152 -10.74 -0.49 -6.41
CA LEU A 152 -12.01 0.10 -6.78
C LEU A 152 -12.81 -0.77 -7.76
N ILE A 153 -12.16 -1.36 -8.77
CA ILE A 153 -12.81 -2.30 -9.71
C ILE A 153 -13.34 -3.52 -8.96
N ASN A 154 -12.54 -4.10 -8.08
CA ASN A 154 -12.93 -5.26 -7.28
C ASN A 154 -14.07 -4.91 -6.31
N ALA A 155 -13.99 -3.76 -5.64
CA ALA A 155 -15.02 -3.30 -4.72
C ALA A 155 -16.35 -3.08 -5.45
N LYS A 156 -16.33 -2.47 -6.64
CA LYS A 156 -17.52 -2.29 -7.47
C LYS A 156 -18.09 -3.63 -7.93
N GLY A 157 -17.25 -4.54 -8.43
CA GLY A 157 -17.69 -5.88 -8.84
C GLY A 157 -18.33 -6.66 -7.68
N ASN A 158 -17.74 -6.60 -6.48
CA ASN A 158 -18.30 -7.24 -5.29
C ASN A 158 -19.64 -6.61 -4.87
N PHE A 159 -19.77 -5.29 -4.97
CA PHE A 159 -21.00 -4.59 -4.68
C PHE A 159 -22.14 -5.03 -5.60
N ASP A 160 -21.87 -5.11 -6.92
CA ASP A 160 -22.87 -5.55 -7.90
C ASP A 160 -23.35 -6.99 -7.62
N VAL A 161 -22.43 -7.91 -7.26
CA VAL A 161 -22.77 -9.28 -6.87
C VAL A 161 -23.62 -9.33 -5.61
N LEU A 162 -23.29 -8.53 -4.59
CA LEU A 162 -24.06 -8.49 -3.34
C LEU A 162 -25.45 -7.90 -3.54
N GLN A 163 -25.58 -6.90 -4.42
CA GLN A 163 -26.88 -6.32 -4.77
C GLN A 163 -27.78 -7.36 -5.46
N ASP A 164 -27.24 -8.13 -6.41
CA ASP A 164 -27.96 -9.25 -7.05
C ASP A 164 -28.41 -10.31 -6.02
N GLN A 165 -27.55 -10.64 -5.05
CA GLN A 165 -27.89 -11.57 -3.98
C GLN A 165 -29.00 -11.05 -3.07
N LEU A 166 -28.95 -9.77 -2.70
CA LEU A 166 -29.97 -9.13 -1.86
C LEU A 166 -31.35 -9.19 -2.51
N VAL A 167 -31.42 -8.88 -3.81
CA VAL A 167 -32.64 -8.96 -4.63
C VAL A 167 -33.22 -10.38 -4.59
N ARG A 168 -32.40 -11.38 -4.89
CA ARG A 168 -32.83 -12.80 -4.87
C ARG A 168 -33.31 -13.24 -3.49
N LEU A 169 -32.57 -12.90 -2.42
CA LEU A 169 -32.93 -13.26 -1.05
C LEU A 169 -34.24 -12.60 -0.61
N THR A 170 -34.48 -11.37 -1.04
CA THR A 170 -35.71 -10.64 -0.69
C THR A 170 -36.94 -11.28 -1.34
N VAL A 171 -36.85 -11.68 -2.61
CA VAL A 171 -37.92 -12.43 -3.29
C VAL A 171 -38.11 -13.81 -2.66
N LYS A 172 -37.01 -14.53 -2.37
CA LYS A 172 -37.06 -15.83 -1.70
C LYS A 172 -37.73 -15.75 -0.33
N ARG A 173 -37.42 -14.71 0.45
CA ARG A 173 -38.07 -14.45 1.74
C ARG A 173 -39.58 -14.30 1.56
N ALA A 174 -40.02 -13.49 0.59
CA ALA A 174 -41.44 -13.31 0.31
C ALA A 174 -42.14 -14.61 -0.11
N ARG A 175 -41.47 -15.47 -0.90
CA ARG A 175 -41.99 -16.81 -1.21
C ARG A 175 -42.15 -17.66 0.05
N VAL A 176 -41.12 -17.73 0.89
CA VAL A 176 -41.15 -18.54 2.11
C VAL A 176 -42.22 -18.05 3.09
N GLU A 177 -42.41 -16.74 3.21
CA GLU A 177 -43.52 -16.16 3.99
C GLU A 177 -44.90 -16.54 3.44
N ALA A 178 -45.04 -16.61 2.11
CA ALA A 178 -46.27 -17.08 1.48
C ALA A 178 -46.51 -18.58 1.70
N GLU A 179 -45.46 -19.41 1.63
CA GLU A 179 -45.54 -20.86 1.93
C GLU A 179 -45.93 -21.12 3.38
N LEU A 180 -45.33 -20.40 4.33
CA LEU A 180 -45.67 -20.50 5.74
C LEU A 180 -47.12 -20.09 6.03
N ALA A 181 -47.68 -19.19 5.19
CA ALA A 181 -49.07 -18.75 5.29
C ALA A 181 -50.04 -19.56 4.41
N ASP A 182 -49.59 -20.69 3.81
CA ASP A 182 -50.35 -21.51 2.86
C ASP A 182 -50.99 -20.73 1.70
N LYS A 183 -50.34 -19.63 1.27
CA LYS A 183 -50.82 -18.79 0.18
C LYS A 183 -50.38 -19.37 -1.18
N PRO A 184 -51.26 -19.35 -2.20
CA PRO A 184 -50.93 -19.85 -3.54
C PRO A 184 -49.96 -18.94 -4.31
N THR A 185 -49.78 -17.69 -3.87
CA THR A 185 -48.94 -16.69 -4.52
C THR A 185 -48.24 -15.83 -3.47
N PHE A 186 -47.07 -15.28 -3.83
CA PHE A 186 -46.34 -14.31 -3.02
C PHE A 186 -46.37 -12.92 -3.67
N ALA A 187 -46.38 -11.87 -2.84
CA ALA A 187 -46.29 -10.50 -3.31
C ALA A 187 -44.82 -10.09 -3.42
N VAL A 188 -44.44 -9.42 -4.51
CA VAL A 188 -43.07 -8.91 -4.68
C VAL A 188 -42.88 -7.69 -3.77
N PRO A 189 -41.85 -7.68 -2.90
CA PRO A 189 -41.57 -6.54 -2.03
C PRO A 189 -41.22 -5.27 -2.83
N LYS A 190 -41.69 -4.11 -2.39
CA LYS A 190 -41.55 -2.83 -3.10
C LYS A 190 -40.09 -2.38 -3.21
N GLU A 191 -39.24 -2.85 -2.31
CA GLU A 191 -37.82 -2.52 -2.21
C GLU A 191 -37.00 -3.06 -3.40
N VAL A 192 -37.58 -3.98 -4.19
CA VAL A 192 -36.89 -4.70 -5.27
C VAL A 192 -37.59 -4.48 -6.63
N ALA A 193 -38.65 -3.66 -6.65
CA ALA A 193 -39.53 -3.49 -7.80
C ALA A 193 -38.83 -2.89 -9.04
N ASP A 194 -37.72 -2.18 -8.84
CA ASP A 194 -37.01 -1.44 -9.88
C ASP A 194 -35.87 -2.24 -10.55
N ASP A 195 -35.60 -3.49 -10.13
CA ASP A 195 -34.47 -4.27 -10.64
C ASP A 195 -34.77 -4.94 -12.01
N PRO A 196 -33.89 -4.77 -13.03
CA PRO A 196 -34.06 -5.39 -14.35
C PRO A 196 -34.14 -6.92 -14.35
N LYS A 197 -33.50 -7.60 -13.38
CA LYS A 197 -33.46 -9.07 -13.27
C LYS A 197 -34.65 -9.63 -12.48
N LEU A 198 -35.48 -8.77 -11.90
CA LEU A 198 -36.62 -9.18 -11.08
C LEU A 198 -37.59 -10.13 -11.81
N PRO A 199 -37.96 -9.94 -13.10
CA PRO A 199 -38.94 -10.80 -13.75
C PRO A 199 -38.50 -12.26 -13.85
N SER A 200 -37.22 -12.52 -14.13
CA SER A 200 -36.69 -13.89 -14.20
C SER A 200 -36.61 -14.54 -12.82
N ILE A 201 -36.17 -13.79 -11.80
CA ILE A 201 -36.11 -14.28 -10.42
C ILE A 201 -37.50 -14.61 -9.89
N VAL A 202 -38.50 -13.77 -10.16
CA VAL A 202 -39.89 -14.03 -9.77
C VAL A 202 -40.44 -15.26 -10.50
N ALA A 203 -40.16 -15.40 -11.81
CA ALA A 203 -40.57 -16.59 -12.56
C ALA A 203 -39.99 -17.88 -11.95
N ASP A 204 -38.68 -17.89 -11.66
CA ASP A 204 -38.02 -19.03 -11.01
C ASP A 204 -38.66 -19.37 -9.66
N GLU A 205 -38.86 -18.38 -8.79
CA GLU A 205 -39.42 -18.59 -7.45
C GLU A 205 -40.90 -19.01 -7.51
N THR A 206 -41.69 -18.54 -8.47
CA THR A 206 -43.07 -19.01 -8.66
C THR A 206 -43.13 -20.48 -9.13
N ALA A 207 -42.19 -20.90 -9.98
CA ALA A 207 -42.08 -22.28 -10.41
C ALA A 207 -41.69 -23.20 -9.24
N ILE A 208 -40.77 -22.75 -8.38
CA ILE A 208 -40.39 -23.47 -7.15
C ILE A 208 -41.59 -23.61 -6.22
N LEU A 209 -42.32 -22.52 -5.95
CA LEU A 209 -43.52 -22.53 -5.10
C LEU A 209 -44.55 -23.55 -5.58
N ALA A 210 -44.86 -23.55 -6.88
CA ALA A 210 -45.83 -24.48 -7.46
C ALA A 210 -45.36 -25.93 -7.36
N ALA A 211 -44.06 -26.19 -7.55
CA ALA A 211 -43.48 -27.51 -7.42
C ALA A 211 -43.54 -28.02 -5.98
N ASP A 212 -43.23 -27.17 -5.00
CA ASP A 212 -43.25 -27.50 -3.57
C ASP A 212 -44.68 -27.76 -3.08
N GLN A 213 -45.66 -26.95 -3.50
CA GLN A 213 -47.08 -27.19 -3.21
C GLN A 213 -47.57 -28.51 -3.80
N LYS A 214 -47.21 -28.81 -5.05
CA LYS A 214 -47.56 -30.07 -5.69
C LYS A 214 -46.94 -31.27 -4.97
N LYS A 215 -45.67 -31.16 -4.57
CA LYS A 215 -44.96 -32.20 -3.81
C LYS A 215 -45.62 -32.44 -2.46
N LEU A 216 -45.99 -31.38 -1.74
CA LEU A 216 -46.68 -31.47 -0.46
C LEU A 216 -48.05 -32.15 -0.62
N LYS A 217 -48.83 -31.74 -1.61
CA LYS A 217 -50.14 -32.35 -1.91
C LYS A 217 -50.03 -33.84 -2.22
N LEU A 218 -49.08 -34.25 -3.06
CA LEU A 218 -48.85 -35.66 -3.38
C LEU A 218 -48.44 -36.46 -2.14
N ARG A 219 -47.62 -35.88 -1.26
CA ARG A 219 -47.21 -36.52 -0.01
C ARG A 219 -48.38 -36.71 0.95
N LEU A 220 -49.27 -35.71 1.05
CA LEU A 220 -50.50 -35.82 1.85
C LEU A 220 -51.42 -36.91 1.31
N GLN A 221 -51.64 -36.94 0.00
CA GLN A 221 -52.44 -37.98 -0.64
C GLN A 221 -51.88 -39.39 -0.39
N ALA A 222 -50.57 -39.58 -0.54
CA ALA A 222 -49.95 -40.87 -0.25
C ALA A 222 -50.07 -41.28 1.23
N LEU A 223 -50.03 -40.32 2.16
CA LEU A 223 -50.26 -40.60 3.58
C LEU A 223 -51.72 -40.96 3.87
N ASP A 224 -52.67 -40.29 3.22
CA ASP A 224 -54.10 -40.61 3.33
C ASP A 224 -54.41 -42.00 2.78
N ASP A 225 -53.83 -42.36 1.62
CA ASP A 225 -53.96 -43.69 1.02
C ASP A 225 -53.39 -44.79 1.94
N LEU A 226 -52.21 -44.55 2.52
CA LEU A 226 -51.59 -45.47 3.49
C LEU A 226 -52.46 -45.62 4.75
N LYS A 227 -53.04 -44.53 5.24
CA LYS A 227 -53.96 -44.57 6.38
C LYS A 227 -55.20 -45.40 6.07
N ALA A 228 -55.79 -45.22 4.88
CA ALA A 228 -56.95 -46.00 4.45
C ALA A 228 -56.63 -47.49 4.31
N LEU A 229 -55.45 -47.84 3.77
CA LEU A 229 -54.98 -49.21 3.68
C LEU A 229 -54.83 -49.85 5.07
N LEU A 230 -54.13 -49.18 5.99
CA LEU A 230 -53.96 -49.68 7.36
C LEU A 230 -55.31 -49.82 8.10
N GLN A 231 -56.27 -48.91 7.88
CA GLN A 231 -57.62 -49.05 8.42
C GLN A 231 -58.31 -50.30 7.88
N SER A 232 -58.21 -50.57 6.58
CA SER A 232 -58.78 -51.77 5.97
C SER A 232 -58.15 -53.08 6.51
N GLU A 233 -56.86 -53.03 6.83
CA GLU A 233 -56.14 -54.15 7.44
C GLU A 233 -56.58 -54.38 8.90
N ILE A 234 -56.72 -53.31 9.68
CA ILE A 234 -57.27 -53.36 11.04
C ILE A 234 -58.67 -53.99 11.03
N ASP A 235 -59.55 -53.57 10.14
CA ASP A 235 -60.92 -54.12 10.03
C ASP A 235 -60.92 -55.61 9.69
N SER A 236 -60.03 -56.04 8.79
CA SER A 236 -59.86 -57.45 8.42
C SER A 236 -59.34 -58.28 9.60
N LEU A 237 -58.32 -57.77 10.32
CA LEU A 237 -57.78 -58.41 11.51
C LEU A 237 -58.81 -58.50 12.64
N GLN A 238 -59.64 -57.46 12.84
CA GLN A 238 -60.75 -57.49 13.79
C GLN A 238 -61.76 -58.59 13.44
N LYS A 239 -62.16 -58.71 12.17
CA LYS A 239 -63.04 -59.80 11.72
C LYS A 239 -62.40 -61.18 11.96
N LYS A 240 -61.09 -61.31 11.75
CA LYS A 240 -60.34 -62.54 12.03
C LYS A 240 -60.34 -62.88 13.53
N ILE A 241 -60.12 -61.90 14.40
CA ILE A 241 -60.18 -62.06 15.86
C ILE A 241 -61.58 -62.52 16.28
N VAL A 242 -62.64 -61.88 15.79
CA VAL A 242 -64.02 -62.27 16.11
C VAL A 242 -64.32 -63.71 15.68
N ASN A 243 -63.84 -64.12 14.49
CA ASN A 243 -64.02 -65.50 14.03
C ASN A 243 -63.23 -66.51 14.87
N GLN A 244 -61.99 -66.21 15.23
CA GLN A 244 -61.19 -67.06 16.11
C GLN A 244 -61.81 -67.17 17.50
N GLN A 245 -62.34 -66.07 18.05
CA GLN A 245 -63.02 -66.06 19.34
C GLN A 245 -64.24 -66.98 19.32
N LYS A 246 -65.07 -66.92 18.27
CA LYS A 246 -66.20 -67.85 18.09
C LYS A 246 -65.74 -69.31 18.05
N GLN A 247 -64.63 -69.62 17.37
CA GLN A 247 -64.09 -70.98 17.33
C GLN A 247 -63.62 -71.45 18.70
N VAL A 248 -62.97 -70.57 19.48
CA VAL A 248 -62.57 -70.87 20.86
C VAL A 248 -63.78 -71.12 21.76
N ASP A 249 -64.82 -70.30 21.63
CA ASP A 249 -66.03 -70.43 22.44
C ASP A 249 -66.78 -71.74 22.11
N LEU A 250 -66.90 -72.10 20.83
CA LEU A 250 -67.44 -73.39 20.38
C LEU A 250 -66.61 -74.58 20.89
N ALA A 251 -65.29 -74.48 20.85
CA ALA A 251 -64.40 -75.53 21.37
C ALA A 251 -64.54 -75.69 22.90
N LYS A 252 -64.73 -74.60 23.64
CA LYS A 252 -65.03 -74.64 25.09
C LYS A 252 -66.39 -75.28 25.37
N GLU A 253 -67.42 -74.96 24.59
CA GLU A 253 -68.74 -75.60 24.70
C GLU A 253 -68.65 -77.12 24.47
N GLN A 254 -67.91 -77.55 23.45
CA GLN A 254 -67.68 -78.98 23.19
C GLN A 254 -66.93 -79.66 24.34
N LEU A 255 -65.88 -79.02 24.88
CA LEU A 255 -65.16 -79.53 26.05
C LEU A 255 -66.05 -79.67 27.28
N ASN A 256 -66.90 -78.68 27.57
CA ASN A 256 -67.86 -78.75 28.67
C ASN A 256 -68.90 -79.86 28.46
N GLY A 257 -69.37 -80.05 27.23
CA GLY A 257 -70.26 -81.16 26.85
C GLY A 257 -69.62 -82.52 27.12
N ILE A 258 -68.36 -82.71 26.72
CA ILE A 258 -67.60 -83.95 26.98
C ILE A 258 -67.36 -84.14 28.50
N GLY A 259 -67.03 -83.08 29.23
CA GLY A 259 -66.87 -83.12 30.69
C GLY A 259 -68.16 -83.57 31.41
N SER A 260 -69.33 -83.10 30.95
CA SER A 260 -70.63 -83.52 31.49
C SER A 260 -70.97 -84.98 31.20
N LEU A 261 -70.40 -85.56 30.14
CA LEU A 261 -70.53 -86.98 29.80
C LEU A 261 -69.55 -87.86 30.60
N ALA A 262 -68.39 -87.33 30.97
CA ALA A 262 -67.38 -88.05 31.76
C ALA A 262 -67.68 -88.07 33.28
N GLN A 263 -68.59 -87.21 33.76
CA GLN A 263 -68.96 -87.09 35.17
C GLN A 263 -70.24 -87.87 35.55
N LYS A 264 -70.71 -88.76 34.66
CA LYS A 264 -71.89 -89.61 34.82
C LYS A 264 -71.46 -91.09 34.84
#